data_AF-A0A7K1XZV1-F1
#
_entry.id   AF-A0A7K1XZV1-F1
#
_cell.length_a   1.000
_cell.length_b   1.000
_cell.length_c   1.000
_cell.angle_alpha   90.00
_cell.angle_beta   90.00
_cell.angle_gamma   90.00
#
_symmetry.space_group_name_H-M   'P 1'
#
loop_
_entity.id
_entity.type
_entity.pdbx_description
1 polymer ?
#
loop_
_entity_poly.entity_id
_entity_poly.type
_entity_poly.pdbx_seq_one_letter_code
_entity_poly.pdbx_strand_id
1 'polypeptide(L)'
;MNVILIKLSGFAITFVFFFLIRFLLARQRSFSDFFIGESGAYSLSRVQIVSWVYIIISFQISLLVATATLGAINKFDVLFPEEIMWLLGLSSASYLVVKGATVDMIIKQQKVQIKVRKLSDLIVGDSGLDFTRFQFLIWTLVGIFLYLSHCNFYIESLFNPENSGKLGTLLSEANPDMPSVSWSFIVLMGLSQGTYIGKKLIPEFKAAEFKEDRCIELNRQVDLLGIQIAAKQEIVQLAKPVTEAGIVHVAALKEEIVHLQSKKVALEAEVRRIKN
;
A
#
# COMPACT_ATOMS: atom_id res chain seq x y z
N MET A 1 -17.25 22.47 -33.50
CA MET A 1 -17.62 21.19 -32.83
C MET A 1 -17.93 21.49 -31.37
N ASN A 2 -18.91 20.82 -30.76
CA ASN A 2 -19.22 21.07 -29.34
C ASN A 2 -18.02 20.60 -28.48
N VAL A 3 -17.48 21.48 -27.64
CA VAL A 3 -16.33 21.22 -26.76
C VAL A 3 -16.56 19.99 -25.87
N ILE A 4 -17.81 19.76 -25.46
CA ILE A 4 -18.20 18.58 -24.67
C ILE A 4 -17.99 17.29 -25.47
N LEU A 5 -18.32 17.29 -26.77
CA LEU A 5 -18.12 16.12 -27.64
C LEU A 5 -16.64 15.79 -27.81
N ILE A 6 -15.76 16.80 -27.89
CA ILE A 6 -14.31 16.58 -27.94
C ILE A 6 -13.83 15.87 -26.69
N LYS A 7 -14.23 16.37 -25.51
CA LYS A 7 -13.87 15.80 -24.22
C LYS A 7 -14.35 14.35 -24.13
N LEU A 8 -15.63 14.09 -24.43
CA LEU A 8 -16.19 12.74 -24.42
C LEU A 8 -15.51 11.81 -25.43
N SER A 9 -15.12 12.32 -26.59
CA SER A 9 -14.41 11.54 -27.61
C SER A 9 -13.04 11.08 -27.10
N GLY A 10 -12.28 11.93 -26.40
CA GLY A 10 -11.00 11.55 -25.82
C GLY A 10 -11.16 10.41 -24.81
N PHE A 11 -12.07 10.54 -23.85
CA PHE A 11 -12.37 9.47 -22.88
C PHE A 11 -12.82 8.16 -23.55
N ALA A 12 -13.67 8.25 -24.57
CA ALA A 12 -14.16 7.08 -25.30
C ALA A 12 -13.04 6.39 -26.07
N ILE A 13 -12.19 7.14 -26.78
CA ILE A 13 -11.05 6.60 -27.52
C ILE A 13 -10.05 5.94 -26.55
N THR A 14 -9.74 6.57 -25.41
CA THR A 14 -8.86 5.96 -24.40
C THR A 14 -9.47 4.68 -23.83
N PHE A 15 -10.78 4.66 -23.56
CA PHE A 15 -11.45 3.45 -23.08
C PHE A 15 -11.36 2.31 -24.11
N VAL A 16 -11.61 2.60 -25.39
CA VAL A 16 -11.45 1.62 -26.48
C VAL A 16 -10.00 1.16 -26.57
N PHE A 17 -9.02 2.05 -26.47
CA PHE A 17 -7.61 1.71 -26.48
C PHE A 17 -7.22 0.76 -25.34
N PHE A 18 -7.65 1.06 -24.10
CA PHE A 18 -7.44 0.18 -22.95
C PHE A 18 -8.13 -1.18 -23.14
N PHE A 19 -9.35 -1.18 -23.67
CA PHE A 19 -10.09 -2.40 -23.96
C PHE A 19 -9.39 -3.26 -25.02
N LEU A 20 -8.84 -2.63 -26.07
CA LEU A 20 -8.09 -3.30 -27.13
C LEU A 20 -6.77 -3.87 -26.60
N ILE A 21 -5.99 -3.10 -25.84
CA ILE A 21 -4.77 -3.60 -25.19
C ILE A 21 -5.09 -4.80 -24.31
N ARG A 22 -6.14 -4.71 -23.49
CA ARG A 22 -6.59 -5.84 -22.66
C ARG A 22 -6.98 -7.03 -23.52
N PHE A 23 -7.75 -6.82 -24.58
CA PHE A 23 -8.21 -7.89 -25.47
C PHE A 23 -7.04 -8.61 -26.15
N LEU A 24 -6.02 -7.86 -26.59
CA LEU A 24 -4.84 -8.39 -27.28
C LEU A 24 -3.87 -9.09 -26.32
N LEU A 25 -3.56 -8.48 -25.17
CA LEU A 25 -2.51 -8.97 -24.27
C LEU A 25 -3.02 -9.89 -23.15
N ALA A 26 -4.30 -9.77 -22.77
CA ALA A 26 -4.86 -10.39 -21.57
C ALA A 26 -6.30 -10.89 -21.79
N ARG A 27 -6.54 -11.63 -22.88
CA ARG A 27 -7.87 -12.08 -23.34
C ARG A 27 -8.74 -12.71 -22.24
N GLN A 28 -8.15 -13.47 -21.32
CA GLN A 28 -8.84 -14.19 -20.24
C GLN A 28 -9.09 -13.37 -18.97
N ARG A 29 -8.58 -12.14 -18.88
CA ARG A 29 -8.65 -11.31 -17.66
C ARG A 29 -9.75 -10.28 -17.75
N SER A 30 -10.50 -10.08 -16.68
CA SER A 30 -11.57 -9.07 -16.67
C SER A 30 -11.00 -7.65 -16.62
N PHE A 31 -11.72 -6.63 -17.10
CA PHE A 31 -11.29 -5.24 -16.94
C PHE A 31 -11.13 -4.84 -15.46
N SER A 32 -11.92 -5.45 -14.57
CA SER A 32 -11.80 -5.22 -13.13
C SER A 32 -10.48 -5.70 -12.54
N ASP A 33 -9.75 -6.59 -13.24
CA ASP A 33 -8.47 -7.13 -12.77
C ASP A 33 -7.38 -6.06 -12.69
N PHE A 34 -7.53 -4.93 -13.40
CA PHE A 34 -6.65 -3.76 -13.24
C PHE A 34 -6.70 -3.16 -11.83
N PHE A 35 -7.84 -3.28 -11.15
CA PHE A 35 -8.07 -2.70 -9.83
C PHE A 35 -7.90 -3.70 -8.69
N ILE A 36 -7.84 -4.99 -9.00
CA ILE A 36 -7.73 -6.07 -8.01
C ILE A 36 -6.26 -6.28 -7.66
N GLY A 37 -5.93 -6.33 -6.38
CA GLY A 37 -4.59 -6.64 -5.86
C GLY A 37 -4.28 -8.14 -5.82
N GLU A 38 -3.08 -8.49 -5.35
CA GLU A 38 -2.63 -9.89 -5.25
C GLU A 38 -3.46 -10.73 -4.26
N SER A 39 -4.14 -10.08 -3.31
CA SER A 39 -5.05 -10.74 -2.35
C SER A 39 -6.44 -11.03 -2.93
N GLY A 40 -6.70 -10.69 -4.19
CA GLY A 40 -8.03 -10.81 -4.82
C GLY A 40 -9.04 -9.72 -4.44
N ALA A 41 -8.71 -8.85 -3.47
CA ALA A 41 -9.49 -7.67 -3.11
C ALA A 41 -9.09 -6.44 -3.93
N TYR A 42 -9.93 -5.39 -3.94
CA TYR A 42 -9.56 -4.12 -4.59
C TYR A 42 -8.35 -3.48 -3.90
N SER A 43 -7.39 -3.02 -4.70
CA SER A 43 -6.21 -2.30 -4.22
C SER A 43 -6.34 -0.81 -4.50
N LEU A 44 -6.34 -0.01 -3.45
CA LEU A 44 -6.44 1.44 -3.55
C LEU A 44 -5.29 2.05 -4.38
N SER A 45 -4.06 1.55 -4.22
CA SER A 45 -2.91 2.03 -5.02
C SER A 45 -3.05 1.69 -6.51
N ARG A 46 -3.65 0.55 -6.86
CA ARG A 46 -3.96 0.20 -8.26
C ARG A 46 -5.06 1.09 -8.83
N VAL A 47 -6.12 1.34 -8.06
CA VAL A 47 -7.20 2.26 -8.46
C VAL A 47 -6.64 3.64 -8.75
N GLN A 48 -5.78 4.17 -7.87
CA GLN A 48 -5.19 5.48 -8.09
C GLN A 48 -4.34 5.54 -9.36
N ILE A 49 -3.37 4.64 -9.54
CA ILE A 49 -2.49 4.71 -10.71
C ILE A 49 -3.27 4.52 -12.02
N VAL A 50 -4.21 3.57 -12.07
CA VAL A 50 -5.04 3.34 -13.26
C VAL A 50 -5.91 4.55 -13.55
N SER A 51 -6.47 5.19 -12.51
CA SER A 51 -7.28 6.41 -12.69
C SER A 51 -6.45 7.56 -13.25
N TRP A 52 -5.27 7.84 -12.68
CA TRP A 52 -4.39 8.91 -13.18
C TRP A 52 -3.93 8.65 -14.61
N VAL A 53 -3.43 7.45 -14.90
CA VAL A 53 -2.99 7.08 -16.26
C VAL A 53 -4.14 7.21 -17.25
N TYR A 54 -5.34 6.72 -16.91
CA TYR A 54 -6.51 6.82 -17.77
C TYR A 54 -6.89 8.29 -18.05
N ILE A 55 -6.97 9.13 -17.01
CA ILE A 55 -7.36 10.54 -17.13
C ILE A 55 -6.34 11.33 -17.95
N ILE A 56 -5.05 11.14 -17.69
CA ILE A 56 -3.97 11.86 -18.39
C ILE A 56 -3.95 11.47 -19.87
N ILE A 57 -4.04 10.19 -20.20
CA ILE A 57 -4.10 9.74 -21.60
C ILE A 57 -5.38 10.25 -22.28
N SER A 58 -6.52 10.25 -21.57
CA SER A 58 -7.79 10.79 -22.09
C SER A 58 -7.71 12.27 -22.40
N PHE A 59 -7.00 13.04 -21.56
CA PHE A 59 -6.75 14.45 -21.81
C PHE A 59 -5.85 14.66 -23.03
N GLN A 60 -4.74 13.92 -23.16
CA GLN A 60 -3.84 14.02 -24.31
C GLN A 60 -4.54 13.69 -25.63
N ILE A 61 -5.41 12.67 -25.64
CA ILE A 61 -6.21 12.35 -26.82
C ILE A 61 -7.27 13.44 -27.08
N SER A 62 -7.90 13.98 -26.04
CA SER A 62 -8.84 15.11 -26.19
C SER A 62 -8.16 16.32 -26.82
N LEU A 63 -6.91 16.63 -26.42
CA LEU A 63 -6.10 17.67 -27.02
C LEU A 63 -5.77 17.39 -28.47
N LEU A 64 -5.35 16.15 -28.80
CA LEU A 64 -5.09 15.75 -30.18
C LEU A 64 -6.32 15.91 -31.07
N VAL A 65 -7.51 15.52 -30.58
CA VAL A 65 -8.76 15.71 -31.31
C VAL A 65 -9.08 17.20 -31.45
N ALA A 66 -8.90 17.99 -30.39
CA ALA A 66 -9.11 19.44 -30.42
C ALA A 66 -8.23 20.12 -31.47
N THR A 67 -6.92 19.86 -31.45
CA THR A 67 -5.96 20.45 -32.41
C THR A 67 -6.21 19.96 -33.84
N ALA A 68 -6.58 18.69 -34.03
CA ALA A 68 -6.99 18.18 -35.33
C ALA A 68 -8.24 18.91 -35.86
N THR A 69 -9.23 19.20 -35.01
CA THR A 69 -10.44 19.92 -35.42
C THR A 69 -10.20 21.40 -35.74
N LEU A 70 -9.13 21.98 -35.21
CA LEU A 70 -8.66 23.32 -35.54
C LEU A 70 -7.71 23.35 -36.74
N GLY A 71 -7.42 22.20 -37.37
CA GLY A 71 -6.48 22.09 -38.50
C GLY A 71 -5.01 22.32 -38.10
N ALA A 72 -4.69 22.22 -36.81
CA ALA A 72 -3.38 22.52 -36.24
C ALA A 72 -2.68 21.28 -35.67
N ILE A 73 -2.91 20.10 -36.28
CA ILE A 73 -2.35 18.83 -35.77
C ILE A 73 -0.82 18.81 -35.74
N ASN A 74 -0.16 19.54 -36.65
CA ASN A 74 1.29 19.69 -36.69
C ASN A 74 1.86 20.52 -35.53
N LYS A 75 1.00 21.21 -34.77
CA LYS A 75 1.35 21.94 -33.55
C LYS A 75 1.06 21.14 -32.28
N PHE A 76 0.49 19.94 -32.41
CA PHE A 76 0.31 19.07 -31.26
C PHE A 76 1.67 18.55 -30.81
N ASP A 77 1.99 18.81 -29.55
CA ASP A 77 3.12 18.20 -28.88
C ASP A 77 2.62 17.51 -27.60
N VAL A 78 3.21 16.36 -27.30
CA VAL A 78 2.87 15.60 -26.10
C VAL A 78 3.56 16.30 -24.93
N LEU A 79 2.80 17.12 -24.23
CA LEU A 79 3.33 17.91 -23.14
C LEU A 79 2.74 17.44 -21.81
N PHE A 80 3.62 17.11 -20.87
CA PHE A 80 3.27 16.74 -19.51
C PHE A 80 3.79 17.82 -18.56
N PRO A 81 2.91 18.50 -17.80
CA PRO A 81 3.36 19.35 -16.70
C PRO A 81 4.18 18.54 -15.71
N GLU A 82 5.22 19.15 -15.16
CA GLU A 82 6.12 18.50 -14.20
C GLU A 82 5.34 17.93 -13.00
N GLU A 83 4.30 18.66 -12.57
CA GLU A 83 3.43 18.29 -11.46
C GLU A 83 2.69 16.97 -11.71
N ILE A 84 2.27 16.74 -12.94
CA ILE A 84 1.57 15.51 -13.35
C ILE A 84 2.56 14.34 -13.38
N MET A 85 3.81 14.58 -13.80
CA MET A 85 4.86 13.58 -13.75
C MET A 85 5.16 13.17 -12.30
N TRP A 86 5.23 14.12 -11.37
CA TRP A 86 5.39 13.84 -9.95
C TRP A 86 4.22 13.03 -9.37
N LEU A 87 2.98 13.39 -9.70
CA LEU A 87 1.80 12.64 -9.25
C LEU A 87 1.79 11.19 -9.76
N LEU A 88 2.16 10.98 -11.03
CA LEU A 88 2.32 9.63 -11.61
C LEU A 88 3.45 8.87 -10.94
N GLY A 89 4.60 9.52 -10.72
CA GLY A 89 5.77 8.93 -10.05
C GLY A 89 5.44 8.47 -8.63
N LEU A 90 4.81 9.34 -7.83
CA LEU A 90 4.36 9.05 -6.48
C LEU A 90 3.34 7.90 -6.43
N SER A 91 2.33 7.93 -7.31
CA SER A 91 1.34 6.84 -7.43
C SER A 91 1.99 5.49 -7.80
N SER A 92 2.97 5.53 -8.71
CA SER A 92 3.71 4.34 -9.16
C SER A 92 4.63 3.78 -8.07
N ALA A 93 5.38 4.64 -7.39
CA ALA A 93 6.23 4.26 -6.26
C ALA A 93 5.40 3.61 -5.15
N SER A 94 4.27 4.23 -4.79
CA SER A 94 3.34 3.67 -3.81
C SER A 94 2.81 2.30 -4.21
N TYR A 95 2.43 2.13 -5.48
CA TYR A 95 2.00 0.84 -6.00
C TYR A 95 3.09 -0.22 -5.91
N LEU A 96 4.32 0.08 -6.33
CA LEU A 96 5.44 -0.84 -6.31
C LEU A 96 5.81 -1.28 -4.89
N VAL A 97 5.90 -0.33 -3.95
CA VAL A 97 6.23 -0.63 -2.55
C VAL A 97 5.15 -1.50 -1.91
N VAL A 98 3.88 -1.14 -2.09
CA VAL A 98 2.75 -1.90 -1.52
C VAL A 98 2.65 -3.29 -2.13
N LYS A 99 2.93 -3.43 -3.43
CA LYS A 99 3.00 -4.73 -4.10
C LYS A 99 4.13 -5.57 -3.54
N GLY A 100 5.32 -5.00 -3.37
CA GLY A 100 6.49 -5.66 -2.78
C GLY A 100 6.18 -6.21 -1.38
N ALA A 101 5.65 -5.35 -0.49
CA ALA A 101 5.24 -5.76 0.85
C ALA A 101 4.19 -6.88 0.81
N THR A 102 3.16 -6.75 -0.03
CA THR A 102 2.10 -7.76 -0.12
C THR A 102 2.62 -9.11 -0.63
N VAL A 103 3.55 -9.12 -1.59
CA VAL A 103 4.15 -10.37 -2.10
C VAL A 103 5.00 -11.03 -1.00
N ASP A 104 5.79 -10.26 -0.26
CA ASP A 104 6.57 -10.77 0.88
C ASP A 104 5.66 -11.40 1.95
N MET A 105 4.54 -10.76 2.29
CA MET A 105 3.52 -11.33 3.19
C MET A 105 3.00 -12.68 2.68
N ILE A 106 2.66 -12.77 1.39
CA ILE A 106 2.08 -13.97 0.79
C ILE A 106 3.10 -15.12 0.84
N ILE A 107 4.36 -14.85 0.52
CA ILE A 107 5.44 -15.85 0.57
C ILE A 107 5.64 -16.35 2.00
N LYS A 108 5.65 -15.44 2.99
CA LYS A 108 5.86 -15.78 4.41
C LYS A 108 4.68 -16.52 5.03
N GLN A 109 3.44 -16.14 4.71
CA GLN A 109 2.25 -16.68 5.39
C GLN A 109 1.61 -17.89 4.69
N GLN A 110 2.05 -18.26 3.47
CA GLN A 110 1.59 -19.40 2.65
C GLN A 110 0.06 -19.54 2.45
N LYS A 111 -0.76 -18.60 2.92
CA LYS A 111 -2.22 -18.64 2.78
C LYS A 111 -2.71 -17.37 2.11
N VAL A 112 -2.96 -17.47 0.80
CA VAL A 112 -3.76 -16.49 0.08
C VAL A 112 -5.22 -16.75 0.42
N GLN A 113 -5.78 -16.02 1.39
CA GLN A 113 -7.23 -16.00 1.56
C GLN A 113 -7.83 -15.21 0.41
N ILE A 114 -8.50 -15.89 -0.51
CA ILE A 114 -9.27 -15.25 -1.58
C ILE A 114 -10.45 -14.52 -0.92
N LYS A 115 -10.34 -13.19 -0.79
CA LYS A 115 -11.43 -12.36 -0.28
C LYS A 115 -12.47 -12.11 -1.37
N VAL A 116 -13.75 -12.09 -0.96
CA VAL A 116 -14.85 -11.63 -1.82
C VAL A 116 -14.65 -10.14 -2.11
N ARG A 117 -14.73 -9.77 -3.38
CA ARG A 117 -14.51 -8.39 -3.85
C ARG A 117 -15.60 -7.47 -3.30
N LYS A 118 -15.24 -6.46 -2.50
CA LYS A 118 -16.17 -5.42 -2.05
C LYS A 118 -15.56 -4.04 -2.25
N LEU A 119 -16.35 -3.06 -2.68
CA LEU A 119 -15.88 -1.66 -2.78
C LEU A 119 -15.45 -1.11 -1.42
N SER A 120 -16.02 -1.62 -0.32
CA SER A 120 -15.60 -1.30 1.03
C SER A 120 -14.12 -1.61 1.28
N ASP A 121 -13.50 -2.55 0.54
CA ASP A 121 -12.09 -2.93 0.70
C ASP A 121 -11.13 -1.77 0.40
N LEU A 122 -11.59 -0.77 -0.36
CA LEU A 122 -10.82 0.45 -0.62
C LEU A 122 -10.62 1.29 0.64
N ILE A 123 -11.55 1.21 1.61
CA ILE A 123 -11.55 2.04 2.82
C ILE A 123 -11.33 1.18 4.07
N VAL A 124 -11.71 -0.09 4.04
CA VAL A 124 -11.58 -1.04 5.15
C VAL A 124 -10.20 -1.71 5.11
N GLY A 125 -9.44 -1.56 6.19
CA GLY A 125 -8.21 -2.29 6.47
C GLY A 125 -8.45 -3.55 7.29
N ASP A 126 -7.37 -4.14 7.79
CA ASP A 126 -7.43 -5.42 8.52
C ASP A 126 -8.13 -5.30 9.89
N SER A 127 -8.20 -4.09 10.45
CA SER A 127 -8.84 -3.77 11.74
C SER A 127 -10.19 -3.03 11.61
N GLY A 128 -10.78 -2.97 10.41
CA GLY A 128 -11.99 -2.18 10.16
C GLY A 128 -11.70 -0.92 9.34
N LEU A 129 -12.45 0.17 9.56
CA LEU A 129 -12.34 1.39 8.76
C LEU A 129 -10.95 2.03 8.92
N ASP A 130 -10.24 2.20 7.81
CA ASP A 130 -8.87 2.71 7.80
C ASP A 130 -8.84 4.17 7.35
N PHE A 131 -8.68 5.08 8.32
CA PHE A 131 -8.63 6.51 8.05
C PHE A 131 -7.54 6.90 7.05
N THR A 132 -6.38 6.22 7.07
CA THR A 132 -5.28 6.52 6.14
C THR A 132 -5.68 6.20 4.70
N ARG A 133 -6.37 5.07 4.47
CA ARG A 133 -6.91 4.72 3.15
C ARG A 133 -8.02 5.69 2.72
N PHE A 134 -8.89 6.06 3.64
CA PHE A 134 -9.95 7.02 3.39
C PHE A 134 -9.41 8.39 2.95
N GLN A 135 -8.48 8.95 3.73
CA GLN A 135 -7.80 10.21 3.42
C GLN A 135 -7.13 10.14 2.04
N PHE A 136 -6.43 9.05 1.77
CA PHE A 136 -5.72 8.85 0.51
C PHE A 136 -6.68 8.77 -0.70
N LEU A 137 -7.81 8.09 -0.54
CA LEU A 137 -8.87 8.05 -1.54
C LEU A 137 -9.47 9.44 -1.78
N ILE A 138 -9.79 10.18 -0.71
CA ILE A 138 -10.33 11.55 -0.82
C ILE A 138 -9.38 12.45 -1.59
N TRP A 139 -8.11 12.49 -1.22
CA TRP A 139 -7.16 13.36 -1.90
C TRP A 139 -7.01 12.97 -3.37
N THR A 140 -7.01 11.68 -3.68
CA THR A 140 -7.02 11.23 -5.09
C THR A 140 -8.24 11.76 -5.85
N LEU A 141 -9.44 11.67 -5.28
CA LEU A 141 -10.67 12.17 -5.91
C LEU A 141 -10.64 13.69 -6.09
N VAL A 142 -10.19 14.44 -5.08
CA VAL A 142 -10.03 15.90 -5.16
C VAL A 142 -9.03 16.26 -6.25
N GLY A 143 -7.88 15.58 -6.32
CA GLY A 143 -6.87 15.83 -7.34
C GLY A 143 -7.38 15.58 -8.75
N ILE A 144 -8.09 14.46 -8.95
CA ILE A 144 -8.75 14.13 -10.22
C ILE A 144 -9.74 15.23 -10.61
N PHE A 145 -10.59 15.66 -9.67
CA PHE A 145 -11.59 16.70 -9.93
C PHE A 145 -10.96 18.04 -10.33
N LEU A 146 -9.94 18.49 -9.60
CA LEU A 146 -9.22 19.74 -9.90
C LEU A 146 -8.52 19.66 -11.26
N TYR A 147 -7.83 18.55 -11.53
CA TYR A 147 -7.16 18.34 -12.82
C TYR A 147 -8.15 18.35 -13.99
N LEU A 148 -9.27 17.62 -13.87
CA LEU A 148 -10.31 17.61 -14.90
C LEU A 148 -10.93 18.98 -15.11
N SER A 149 -11.10 19.77 -14.05
CA SER A 149 -11.60 21.16 -14.14
C SER A 149 -10.62 22.05 -14.92
N HIS A 150 -9.32 21.92 -14.67
CA HIS A 150 -8.29 22.63 -15.41
C HIS A 150 -8.22 22.18 -16.88
N CYS A 151 -8.29 20.87 -17.16
CA CYS A 151 -8.40 20.33 -18.51
C CYS A 151 -9.64 20.86 -19.24
N ASN A 152 -10.77 20.93 -18.55
CA ASN A 152 -12.02 21.41 -19.09
C ASN A 152 -11.91 22.86 -19.56
N PHE A 153 -11.36 23.71 -18.68
CA PHE A 153 -11.11 25.11 -18.93
C PHE A 153 -10.08 25.32 -20.05
N TYR A 154 -8.98 24.55 -20.04
CA TYR A 154 -7.94 24.62 -21.06
C TYR A 154 -8.49 24.32 -22.46
N ILE A 155 -9.20 23.20 -22.64
CA ILE A 155 -9.79 22.87 -23.95
C ILE A 155 -10.78 23.95 -24.40
N GLU A 156 -11.55 24.54 -23.48
CA GLU A 156 -12.50 25.60 -23.83
C GLU A 156 -11.81 26.88 -24.31
N SER A 157 -10.68 27.24 -23.69
CA SER A 157 -9.86 28.39 -24.13
C SER A 157 -9.29 28.23 -25.53
N LEU A 158 -9.05 26.98 -26.00
CA LEU A 158 -8.60 26.72 -27.38
C LEU A 158 -9.65 27.07 -28.44
N PHE A 159 -10.95 26.99 -28.10
CA PHE A 159 -12.04 27.28 -29.03
C PHE A 159 -12.58 28.71 -28.90
N ASN A 160 -12.42 29.34 -27.73
CA ASN A 160 -12.94 30.68 -27.44
C ASN A 160 -11.83 31.60 -26.89
N PRO A 161 -10.85 32.00 -27.72
CA PRO A 161 -9.72 32.80 -27.27
C PRO A 161 -10.13 34.18 -26.75
N GLU A 162 -11.24 34.77 -27.23
CA GLU A 162 -11.72 36.08 -26.78
C GLU A 162 -12.17 36.09 -25.30
N ASN A 163 -12.67 34.95 -24.80
CA ASN A 163 -13.04 34.80 -23.39
C ASN A 163 -11.83 34.68 -22.46
N SER A 164 -10.62 34.50 -23.01
CA SER A 164 -9.38 34.41 -22.23
C SER A 164 -8.78 35.78 -21.86
N GLY A 165 -9.40 36.90 -22.28
CA GLY A 165 -8.91 38.28 -22.05
C GLY A 165 -8.79 38.73 -20.59
N LYS A 166 -9.26 37.95 -19.61
CA LYS A 166 -9.00 38.15 -18.16
C LYS A 166 -8.11 37.08 -17.53
N LEU A 167 -7.69 36.09 -18.32
CA LEU A 167 -6.72 35.07 -17.94
C LEU A 167 -5.35 35.30 -18.58
N GLY A 168 -5.29 36.06 -19.69
CA GLY A 168 -4.05 36.53 -20.32
C GLY A 168 -3.12 37.33 -19.40
N THR A 169 -3.63 37.86 -18.28
CA THR A 169 -2.86 38.57 -17.26
C THR A 169 -2.40 37.71 -16.08
N LEU A 170 -2.88 36.46 -15.96
CA LEU A 170 -2.25 35.42 -15.13
C LEU A 170 -1.27 34.54 -15.95
N LEU A 171 -1.29 34.70 -17.27
CA LEU A 171 -0.55 33.94 -18.30
C LEU A 171 0.67 34.68 -18.90
N SER A 172 1.16 35.73 -18.27
CA SER A 172 2.35 36.48 -18.70
C SER A 172 3.28 36.54 -17.47
N GLU A 173 4.43 35.89 -17.38
CA GLU A 173 5.43 35.47 -18.37
C GLU A 173 6.02 34.10 -17.93
N ALA A 174 6.33 33.22 -18.89
CA ALA A 174 6.89 31.85 -18.75
C ALA A 174 5.86 30.69 -18.64
N ASN A 175 5.60 30.08 -19.81
CA ASN A 175 4.80 28.89 -20.12
C ASN A 175 3.27 29.08 -20.17
N PRO A 176 2.61 28.82 -21.32
CA PRO A 176 1.15 28.81 -21.40
C PRO A 176 0.59 27.67 -20.52
N ASP A 177 -0.26 28.05 -19.56
CA ASP A 177 -0.87 27.22 -18.51
C ASP A 177 -1.44 25.90 -19.04
N MET A 178 -0.63 24.85 -19.06
CA MET A 178 -1.16 23.49 -19.12
C MET A 178 -1.91 23.20 -17.81
N PRO A 179 -2.90 22.30 -17.83
CA PRO A 179 -3.56 21.84 -16.61
C PRO A 179 -2.55 21.26 -15.62
N SER A 180 -2.10 22.07 -14.66
CA SER A 180 -1.20 21.68 -13.59
C SER A 180 -1.96 21.58 -12.28
N VAL A 181 -1.33 20.97 -11.28
CA VAL A 181 -1.86 20.85 -9.93
C VAL A 181 -0.90 21.58 -9.00
N SER A 182 -1.40 22.37 -8.05
CA SER A 182 -0.53 23.11 -7.12
C SER A 182 0.50 22.21 -6.45
N TRP A 183 1.75 22.67 -6.36
CA TRP A 183 2.83 21.94 -5.69
C TRP A 183 2.49 21.53 -4.26
N SER A 184 1.78 22.39 -3.51
CA SER A 184 1.32 22.09 -2.15
C SER A 184 0.42 20.86 -2.09
N PHE A 185 -0.41 20.65 -3.12
CA PHE A 185 -1.25 19.47 -3.22
C PHE A 185 -0.44 18.20 -3.50
N ILE A 186 0.60 18.29 -4.34
CA ILE A 186 1.51 17.17 -4.60
C ILE A 186 2.24 16.75 -3.34
N VAL A 187 2.76 17.73 -2.58
CA VAL A 187 3.39 17.48 -1.27
C VAL A 187 2.41 16.78 -0.33
N LEU A 188 1.16 17.26 -0.26
CA LEU A 188 0.12 16.66 0.58
C LEU A 188 -0.20 15.21 0.17
N MET A 189 -0.30 14.95 -1.14
CA MET A 189 -0.46 13.61 -1.70
C MET A 189 0.72 12.70 -1.34
N GLY A 190 1.94 13.21 -1.48
CA GLY A 190 3.16 12.50 -1.12
C GLY A 190 3.21 12.15 0.37
N LEU A 191 2.84 13.07 1.25
CA LEU A 191 2.74 12.81 2.69
C LEU A 191 1.66 11.76 3.02
N SER A 192 0.50 11.83 2.38
CA SER A 192 -0.58 10.85 2.54
C SER A 192 -0.17 9.45 2.08
N GLN A 193 0.58 9.36 0.98
CA GLN A 193 1.15 8.10 0.49
C GLN A 193 2.25 7.57 1.40
N GLY A 194 3.13 8.45 1.88
CA GLY A 194 4.20 8.11 2.81
C GLY A 194 3.65 7.53 4.11
N THR A 195 2.58 8.10 4.66
CA THR A 195 1.90 7.54 5.85
C THR A 195 1.25 6.20 5.55
N TYR A 196 0.60 6.05 4.39
CA TYR A 196 0.00 4.77 3.98
C TYR A 196 1.05 3.66 3.82
N ILE A 197 2.15 3.94 3.13
CA ILE A 197 3.28 3.02 2.96
C ILE A 197 3.91 2.72 4.31
N GLY A 198 4.19 3.74 5.12
CA GLY A 198 4.78 3.58 6.45
C GLY A 198 3.96 2.64 7.32
N LYS A 199 2.62 2.80 7.33
CA LYS A 199 1.72 1.88 8.04
C LYS A 199 1.80 0.43 7.54
N LYS A 200 2.08 0.21 6.25
CA LYS A 200 2.25 -1.14 5.70
C LYS A 200 3.61 -1.75 6.05
N LEU A 201 4.66 -0.95 6.15
CA LEU A 201 6.01 -1.44 6.43
C LEU A 201 6.28 -1.63 7.94
N ILE A 202 5.76 -0.75 8.81
CA ILE A 202 6.06 -0.77 10.26
C ILE A 202 5.67 -2.09 10.96
N PRO A 203 4.49 -2.70 10.71
CA PRO A 203 4.08 -3.91 11.41
C PRO A 203 4.94 -5.12 11.06
N GLU A 204 5.47 -5.21 9.85
CA GLU A 204 6.20 -6.38 9.36
C GLU A 204 7.63 -6.47 9.87
N PHE A 205 8.38 -5.37 9.77
CA PHE A 205 9.78 -5.38 10.18
C PHE A 205 9.89 -5.61 11.69
N LYS A 206 9.12 -4.87 12.49
CA LYS A 206 9.24 -4.96 13.94
C LYS A 206 8.57 -6.20 14.52
N ALA A 207 7.38 -6.61 14.06
CA ALA A 207 6.71 -7.73 14.71
C ALA A 207 7.39 -9.08 14.45
N ALA A 208 8.01 -9.27 13.28
CA ALA A 208 8.78 -10.48 12.99
C ALA A 208 10.07 -10.52 13.83
N GLU A 209 10.83 -9.42 13.85
CA GLU A 209 12.03 -9.27 14.67
C GLU A 209 11.73 -9.46 16.16
N PHE A 210 10.69 -8.80 16.69
CA PHE A 210 10.26 -8.99 18.08
C PHE A 210 9.83 -10.42 18.39
N LYS A 211 9.18 -11.12 17.46
CA LYS A 211 8.80 -12.54 17.66
C LYS A 211 10.03 -13.44 17.68
N GLU A 212 10.98 -13.20 16.78
CA GLU A 212 12.23 -13.94 16.70
C GLU A 212 13.08 -13.72 17.95
N ASP A 213 13.31 -12.46 18.34
CA ASP A 213 14.03 -12.08 19.57
C ASP A 213 13.36 -12.68 20.80
N ARG A 214 12.03 -12.61 20.89
CA ARG A 214 11.27 -13.21 21.99
C ARG A 214 11.42 -14.73 22.01
N CYS A 215 11.43 -15.38 20.85
CA CYS A 215 11.63 -16.82 20.75
C CYS A 215 13.06 -17.23 21.16
N ILE A 216 14.07 -16.46 20.77
CA ILE A 216 15.47 -16.67 21.17
C ILE A 216 15.61 -16.52 22.69
N GLU A 217 15.06 -15.45 23.26
CA GLU A 217 15.09 -15.20 24.71
C GLU A 217 14.37 -16.30 25.50
N LEU A 218 13.20 -16.73 25.05
CA LEU A 218 12.46 -17.82 25.70
C LEU A 218 13.20 -19.16 25.61
N ASN A 219 13.79 -19.49 24.46
CA ASN A 219 14.61 -20.71 24.34
C ASN A 219 15.82 -20.68 25.27
N ARG A 220 16.50 -19.53 25.38
CA ARG A 220 17.59 -19.34 26.34
C ARG A 220 17.14 -19.59 27.78
N GLN A 221 15.95 -19.12 28.16
CA GLN A 221 15.39 -19.37 29.49
C GLN A 221 15.06 -20.86 29.71
N VAL A 222 14.53 -21.55 28.69
CA VAL A 222 14.27 -22.99 28.73
C VAL A 222 15.58 -23.78 28.93
N ASP A 223 16.65 -23.39 28.25
CA ASP A 223 17.98 -24.01 28.38
C ASP A 223 18.57 -23.79 29.77
N LEU A 224 18.52 -22.56 30.29
CA LEU A 224 18.99 -22.24 31.64
C LEU A 224 18.22 -23.02 32.72
N LEU A 225 16.90 -23.13 32.58
CA LEU A 225 16.09 -23.97 33.48
C LEU A 225 16.46 -25.45 33.36
N GLY A 226 16.73 -25.93 32.14
CA GLY A 226 17.22 -27.29 31.92
C GLY A 226 18.51 -27.59 32.69
N ILE A 227 19.48 -26.69 32.63
CA ILE A 227 20.75 -26.80 33.36
C ILE A 227 20.51 -26.77 34.88
N GLN A 228 19.66 -25.85 35.38
CA GLN A 228 19.34 -25.76 36.82
C GLN A 228 18.66 -27.03 37.35
N ILE A 229 17.71 -27.59 36.58
CA ILE A 229 17.03 -28.85 36.93
C ILE A 229 18.05 -29.99 37.00
N ALA A 230 18.93 -30.12 35.99
CA ALA A 230 19.93 -31.17 35.95
C ALA A 230 20.89 -31.10 37.15
N ALA A 231 21.41 -29.91 37.46
CA ALA A 231 22.30 -29.70 38.60
C ALA A 231 21.64 -30.04 39.94
N LYS A 232 20.38 -29.62 40.16
CA LYS A 232 19.63 -29.94 41.39
C LYS A 232 19.31 -31.43 41.49
N GLN A 233 19.01 -32.10 40.38
CA GLN A 233 18.79 -33.55 40.35
C GLN A 233 20.05 -34.32 40.73
N GLU A 234 21.22 -33.90 40.25
CA GLU A 234 22.51 -34.48 40.63
C GLU A 234 22.80 -34.33 42.13
N ILE A 235 22.56 -33.14 42.71
CA ILE A 235 22.70 -32.92 44.16
C ILE A 235 21.78 -33.86 44.95
N VAL A 236 20.52 -34.02 44.51
CA VAL A 236 19.57 -34.94 45.16
C VAL A 236 19.99 -36.40 45.06
N GLN A 237 20.63 -36.82 43.97
CA GLN A 237 21.16 -38.19 43.81
C GLN A 237 22.39 -38.46 44.68
N LEU A 238 23.26 -37.46 44.85
CA LEU A 238 24.46 -37.56 45.67
C LEU A 238 24.16 -37.43 47.17
N ALA A 239 23.12 -36.68 47.54
CA ALA A 239 22.69 -36.53 48.91
C ALA A 239 22.12 -37.87 49.45
N LYS A 240 22.90 -38.54 50.31
CA LYS A 240 22.43 -39.64 51.16
C LYS A 240 22.12 -39.06 52.55
N PRO A 241 20.90 -38.54 52.82
CA PRO A 241 20.62 -37.87 54.07
C PRO A 241 20.65 -38.88 55.23
N VAL A 242 21.50 -38.62 56.22
CA VAL A 242 21.62 -39.44 57.46
C VAL A 242 20.92 -38.76 58.64
N THR A 243 20.70 -37.44 58.56
CA THR A 243 20.05 -36.63 59.60
C THR A 243 18.65 -36.20 59.18
N GLU A 244 17.74 -35.98 60.13
CA GLU A 244 16.39 -35.44 59.87
C GLU A 244 16.44 -34.12 59.08
N ALA A 245 17.37 -33.23 59.43
CA ALA A 245 17.60 -31.99 58.69
C ALA A 245 17.98 -32.22 57.22
N GLY A 246 18.75 -33.27 56.93
CA GLY A 246 19.10 -33.65 55.56
C GLY A 246 17.90 -34.15 54.76
N ILE A 247 16.98 -34.90 55.40
CA ILE A 247 15.75 -35.39 54.77
C ILE A 247 14.87 -34.19 54.36
N VAL A 248 14.71 -33.21 55.26
CA VAL A 248 13.93 -32.00 54.99
C VAL A 248 14.52 -31.20 53.82
N HIS A 249 15.84 -31.00 53.76
CA HIS A 249 16.48 -30.30 52.64
C HIS A 249 16.32 -31.03 51.29
N VAL A 250 16.46 -32.36 51.28
CA VAL A 250 16.26 -33.16 50.06
C VAL A 250 14.80 -33.10 49.60
N ALA A 251 13.83 -33.10 50.51
CA ALA A 251 12.42 -32.93 50.18
C ALA A 251 12.16 -31.55 49.55
N ALA A 252 12.68 -30.47 50.16
CA ALA A 252 12.55 -29.12 49.62
C ALA A 252 13.17 -28.98 48.21
N LEU A 253 14.34 -29.58 47.97
CA LEU A 253 14.95 -29.59 46.64
C LEU A 253 14.10 -30.32 45.59
N LYS A 254 13.43 -31.43 45.98
CA LYS A 254 12.53 -32.16 45.08
C LYS A 254 11.31 -31.31 44.70
N GLU A 255 10.71 -30.59 45.65
CA GLU A 255 9.61 -29.66 45.36
C GLU A 255 10.05 -28.54 44.41
N GLU A 256 11.24 -27.97 44.62
CA GLU A 256 11.79 -26.94 43.75
C GLU A 256 12.03 -27.45 42.32
N ILE A 257 12.53 -28.69 42.17
CA ILE A 257 12.69 -29.34 40.85
C ILE A 257 11.34 -29.46 40.12
N VAL A 258 10.28 -29.89 40.81
CA VAL A 258 8.93 -30.01 40.22
C VAL A 258 8.42 -28.64 39.77
N HIS A 259 8.62 -27.61 40.60
CA HIS A 259 8.25 -26.24 40.24
C HIS A 259 9.02 -25.75 38.99
N LEU A 260 10.35 -25.95 38.95
CA LEU A 260 11.17 -25.57 37.78
C LEU A 260 10.78 -26.31 36.51
N GLN A 261 10.45 -27.61 36.61
CA GLN A 261 9.94 -28.41 35.50
C GLN A 261 8.63 -27.85 34.95
N SER A 262 7.69 -27.48 35.83
CA SER A 262 6.42 -26.88 35.41
C SER A 262 6.63 -25.56 34.67
N LYS A 263 7.56 -24.71 35.15
CA LYS A 263 7.93 -23.45 34.51
C LYS A 263 8.57 -23.66 33.14
N LYS A 264 9.47 -24.66 33.02
CA LYS A 264 10.09 -25.04 31.74
C LYS A 264 9.03 -25.45 30.71
N VAL A 265 8.08 -26.30 31.09
CA VAL A 265 6.98 -26.74 30.21
C VAL A 265 6.10 -25.56 29.77
N ALA A 266 5.81 -24.62 30.67
CA ALA A 266 5.04 -23.43 30.33
C ALA A 266 5.77 -22.54 29.30
N LEU A 267 7.07 -22.32 29.46
CA LEU A 267 7.88 -21.54 28.52
C LEU A 267 8.01 -22.23 27.15
N GLU A 268 8.20 -23.55 27.14
CA GLU A 268 8.20 -24.33 25.90
C GLU A 268 6.86 -24.23 25.16
N ALA A 269 5.74 -24.19 25.88
CA ALA A 269 4.42 -23.98 25.29
C ALA A 269 4.28 -22.55 24.72
N GLU A 270 4.82 -21.54 25.38
CA GLU A 270 4.87 -20.16 24.86
C GLU A 270 5.71 -20.06 23.58
N VAL A 271 6.88 -20.71 23.53
CA VAL A 271 7.71 -20.80 22.31
C VAL A 271 6.93 -21.43 21.16
N ARG A 272 6.24 -22.55 21.40
CA ARG A 272 5.41 -23.20 20.37
C ARG A 272 4.28 -22.29 19.91
N ARG A 273 3.68 -21.52 20.82
CA ARG A 273 2.62 -20.56 20.50
C ARG A 273 3.12 -19.39 19.65
N ILE A 274 4.35 -18.93 19.86
CA ILE A 274 4.93 -17.82 19.07
C ILE A 274 5.36 -18.28 17.68
N LYS A 275 5.83 -19.53 17.55
CA LYS A 275 6.23 -20.13 16.26
C LYS A 275 5.05 -20.42 15.33
N ASN A 276 3.87 -20.69 15.89
CA ASN A 276 2.64 -20.98 15.15
C ASN A 276 1.84 -19.70 14.84
#